data_AF-V6EXC5-F1
#
_entry.id   AF-V6EXC5-F1
#
_cell.length_a   1.000
_cell.length_b   1.000
_cell.length_c   1.000
_cell.angle_alpha   90.00
_cell.angle_beta   90.00
_cell.angle_gamma   90.00
#
_symmetry.space_group_name_H-M   'P 1'
#
loop_
_entity.id
_entity.type
_entity.pdbx_description
1 polymer ?
#
loop_
_entity_poly.entity_id
_entity_poly.type
_entity_poly.pdbx_seq_one_letter_code
_entity_poly.pdbx_strand_id
1 'polypeptide(L)'
;MVFNILVSNVDDHLRNHGFLWAGENGWRLSPAYDLNPVPADVKAHILSTNISLDEGTCSIELARESAGYFGLAQTDADAIIREVAAATAQWKTVAASMHVKPSEIERMETAFDHDELRLALTVGSVRPAP
;
A
#
# COMPACT_ATOMS: atom_id res chain seq x y z
N MET A 1 0.23 4.95 -2.76
CA MET A 1 -0.47 5.07 -1.47
C MET A 1 -0.99 3.74 -0.93
N VAL A 2 -2.06 3.14 -1.46
CA VAL A 2 -2.60 1.85 -0.94
C VAL A 2 -1.53 0.76 -0.83
N PHE A 3 -0.70 0.61 -1.87
CA PHE A 3 0.43 -0.31 -1.83
C PHE A 3 1.37 -0.03 -0.63
N ASN A 4 1.75 1.24 -0.40
CA ASN A 4 2.61 1.61 0.73
C ASN A 4 2.00 1.27 2.08
N ILE A 5 0.69 1.45 2.24
CA ILE A 5 -0.04 1.07 3.46
C ILE A 5 0.07 -0.43 3.69
N LEU A 6 -0.19 -1.23 2.64
CA LEU A 6 -0.27 -2.69 2.72
C LEU A 6 1.07 -3.41 2.81
N VAL A 7 2.18 -2.72 2.50
CA VAL A 7 3.53 -3.25 2.69
C VAL A 7 4.31 -2.48 3.75
N SER A 8 3.66 -1.58 4.49
CA SER A 8 4.29 -0.74 5.52
C SER A 8 5.51 0.04 5.00
N ASN A 9 5.44 0.52 3.75
CA ASN A 9 6.44 1.41 3.16
C ASN A 9 6.25 2.83 3.69
N VAL A 10 6.69 3.06 4.92
CA VAL A 10 6.46 4.29 5.71
C VAL A 10 7.39 5.45 5.36
N ASP A 11 8.34 5.26 4.43
CA ASP A 11 9.34 6.27 4.04
C ASP A 11 9.18 6.76 2.59
N ASP A 12 7.98 6.63 2.03
CA ASP A 12 7.65 7.15 0.70
C ASP A 12 7.51 8.68 0.70
N HIS A 13 8.64 9.39 0.74
CA HIS A 13 8.71 10.84 0.63
C HIS A 13 8.73 11.32 -0.82
N LEU A 14 8.46 12.61 -1.07
CA LEU A 14 8.35 13.18 -2.43
C LEU A 14 9.58 12.95 -3.34
N ARG A 15 10.77 12.70 -2.78
CA ARG A 15 11.97 12.35 -3.58
C ARG A 15 11.93 10.93 -4.17
N ASN A 16 11.03 10.08 -3.68
CA ASN A 16 10.77 8.74 -4.18
C ASN A 16 9.73 8.72 -5.32
N HIS A 17 9.30 9.91 -5.74
CA HIS A 17 8.42 10.12 -6.90
C HIS A 17 9.21 10.78 -8.02
N GLY A 18 9.48 10.00 -9.07
CA GLY A 18 10.22 10.45 -10.24
C GLY A 18 9.31 10.73 -11.43
N PHE A 19 9.73 11.66 -12.27
CA PHE A 19 9.11 11.89 -13.58
C PHE A 19 10.16 11.69 -14.66
N LEU A 20 9.76 10.99 -15.71
CA LEU A 20 10.59 10.73 -16.89
C LEU A 20 10.13 11.63 -18.04
N TRP A 21 11.09 12.29 -18.69
CA TRP A 21 10.83 13.04 -19.90
C TRP A 21 10.60 12.07 -21.08
N ALA A 22 9.44 12.15 -21.69
CA ALA A 22 9.01 11.29 -22.80
C ALA A 22 8.98 12.05 -24.15
N GLY A 23 9.78 13.12 -24.27
CA GLY A 23 9.86 13.92 -25.50
C GLY A 23 8.57 14.67 -25.79
N GLU A 24 8.05 14.56 -27.00
CA GLU A 24 6.82 15.22 -27.44
C GLU A 24 5.58 14.82 -26.61
N ASN A 25 5.62 13.66 -25.95
CA ASN A 25 4.55 13.18 -25.07
C ASN A 25 4.62 13.78 -23.65
N GLY A 26 5.56 14.69 -23.40
CA GLY A 26 5.67 15.40 -22.11
C GLY A 26 6.31 14.56 -21.02
N TRP A 27 5.89 14.79 -19.78
CA TRP A 27 6.37 14.08 -18.59
C TRP A 27 5.41 12.93 -18.23
N ARG A 28 5.98 11.80 -17.82
CA ARG A 28 5.22 10.68 -17.24
C ARG A 28 5.82 10.28 -15.91
N LEU A 29 5.03 9.62 -15.07
CA LEU A 29 5.55 9.02 -13.84
C LEU A 29 6.62 7.97 -14.18
N SER A 30 7.69 7.92 -13.40
CA SER A 30 8.65 6.81 -13.45
C SER A 30 7.98 5.52 -12.95
N PRO A 31 8.55 4.35 -13.25
CA PRO A 31 8.28 3.16 -12.45
C PRO A 31 8.53 3.46 -10.96
N ALA A 32 7.84 2.75 -10.07
CA ALA A 32 8.11 2.84 -8.64
C ALA A 32 9.54 2.36 -8.34
N TYR A 33 10.19 3.03 -7.40
CA TYR A 33 11.54 2.71 -6.92
C TYR A 33 11.64 2.99 -5.42
N ASP A 34 12.72 2.50 -4.80
CA ASP A 34 13.00 2.69 -3.36
C ASP A 34 11.82 2.28 -2.44
N LEU A 35 11.22 1.13 -2.74
CA LEU A 35 10.17 0.53 -1.93
C LEU A 35 10.79 -0.29 -0.81
N ASN A 36 10.55 0.09 0.44
CA ASN A 36 11.14 -0.56 1.61
C ASN A 36 10.09 -0.87 2.68
N PRO A 37 9.53 -2.10 2.71
CA PRO A 37 8.66 -2.56 3.78
C PRO A 37 9.33 -2.46 5.15
N VAL A 38 8.66 -1.89 6.14
CA VAL A 38 9.21 -1.72 7.49
C VAL A 38 8.37 -2.50 8.52
N PRO A 39 8.96 -3.48 9.22
CA PRO A 39 8.28 -4.18 10.30
C PRO A 39 7.88 -3.25 11.46
N ALA A 40 6.78 -3.58 12.14
CA ALA A 40 6.18 -2.73 13.17
C ALA A 40 7.09 -2.46 14.39
N ASP A 41 8.08 -3.32 14.66
CA ASP A 41 9.06 -3.13 15.74
C ASP A 41 10.19 -2.15 15.37
N VAL A 42 10.35 -1.81 14.08
CA VAL A 42 11.39 -0.90 13.58
C VAL A 42 10.89 0.54 13.52
N LYS A 43 9.68 0.77 13.01
CA LYS A 43 9.07 2.10 12.89
C LYS A 43 7.55 1.99 13.02
N ALA A 44 6.93 3.05 13.55
CA ALA A 44 5.48 3.13 13.62
C ALA A 44 4.87 3.12 12.20
N HIS A 45 3.68 2.53 12.07
CA HIS A 45 2.88 2.48 10.84
C HIS A 45 2.25 3.85 10.52
N ILE A 46 3.10 4.84 10.24
CA ILE A 46 2.72 6.19 9.85
C ILE A 46 3.51 6.53 8.59
N LEU A 47 2.83 6.91 7.52
CA LEU A 47 3.44 7.31 6.25
C LEU A 47 4.14 8.68 6.39
N SER A 48 5.28 8.83 5.70
CA SER A 48 5.97 10.11 5.55
C SER A 48 5.21 11.13 4.68
N THR A 49 4.29 10.65 3.84
CA THR A 49 3.39 11.48 3.03
C THR A 49 1.96 11.23 3.52
N ASN A 50 1.25 12.29 3.88
CA ASN A 50 -0.12 12.18 4.38
C ASN A 50 -1.06 11.56 3.34
N ILE A 51 -2.07 10.84 3.82
CA ILE A 51 -3.16 10.26 3.03
C ILE A 51 -4.25 11.30 2.81
N SER A 52 -4.64 11.99 3.88
CA SER A 52 -5.52 13.16 3.84
C SER A 52 -4.70 14.46 3.92
N LEU A 53 -5.36 15.60 4.07
CA LEU A 53 -4.68 16.89 4.27
C LEU A 53 -3.90 16.95 5.59
N ASP A 54 -4.31 16.18 6.59
CA ASP A 54 -3.86 16.27 7.98
C ASP A 54 -3.39 14.94 8.59
N GLU A 55 -3.69 13.80 7.96
CA GLU A 55 -3.44 12.48 8.54
C GLU A 55 -2.63 11.55 7.62
N GLY A 56 -1.53 11.01 8.16
CA GLY A 56 -0.64 10.05 7.51
C GLY A 56 -0.67 8.65 8.11
N THR A 57 -1.65 8.34 8.97
CA THR A 57 -1.83 7.00 9.54
C THR A 57 -1.97 5.98 8.40
N CYS A 58 -1.26 4.86 8.45
CA CYS A 58 -1.41 3.77 7.48
C CYS A 58 -2.81 3.15 7.59
N SER A 59 -3.81 3.76 6.95
CA SER A 59 -5.22 3.37 7.03
C SER A 59 -5.86 3.26 5.65
N ILE A 60 -6.40 2.08 5.37
CA ILE A 60 -7.14 1.77 4.15
C ILE A 60 -8.47 2.50 4.12
N GLU A 61 -9.12 2.66 5.28
CA GLU A 61 -10.35 3.45 5.39
C GLU A 61 -10.08 4.91 5.04
N LEU A 62 -9.02 5.51 5.59
CA LEU A 62 -8.63 6.89 5.27
C LEU A 62 -8.28 7.06 3.78
N ALA A 63 -7.57 6.10 3.20
CA ALA A 63 -7.26 6.09 1.77
C ALA A 63 -8.53 6.01 0.91
N ARG A 64 -9.49 5.19 1.34
CA ARG A 64 -10.80 5.01 0.69
C ARG A 64 -11.67 6.26 0.81
N GLU A 65 -11.69 6.93 1.95
CA GLU A 65 -12.42 8.19 2.15
C GLU A 65 -11.82 9.34 1.33
N SER A 66 -10.49 9.31 1.16
CA SER A 66 -9.77 10.32 0.37
C SER A 66 -9.91 10.14 -1.14
N ALA A 67 -10.52 9.06 -1.62
CA ALA A 67 -10.64 8.72 -3.05
C ALA A 67 -11.25 9.85 -3.89
N GLY A 68 -12.21 10.59 -3.33
CA GLY A 68 -12.84 11.74 -4.01
C GLY A 68 -11.86 12.85 -4.40
N TYR A 69 -10.79 13.08 -3.62
CA TYR A 69 -9.75 14.06 -3.97
C TYR A 69 -8.95 13.66 -5.22
N PHE A 70 -8.95 12.37 -5.55
CA PHE A 70 -8.26 11.81 -6.71
C PHE A 70 -9.20 11.57 -7.90
N GLY A 71 -10.46 12.02 -7.82
CA GLY A 71 -11.46 11.85 -8.88
C GLY A 71 -11.96 10.41 -9.05
N LEU A 72 -11.83 9.57 -8.02
CA LEU A 72 -12.29 8.18 -8.04
C LEU A 72 -13.66 8.04 -7.37
N ALA A 73 -14.54 7.22 -7.95
CA ALA A 73 -15.74 6.77 -7.25
C ALA A 73 -15.40 5.74 -6.18
N GLN A 74 -16.22 5.63 -5.13
CA GLN A 74 -15.97 4.64 -4.05
C GLN A 74 -15.90 3.21 -4.57
N THR A 75 -16.68 2.85 -5.60
CA THR A 75 -16.64 1.52 -6.20
C THR A 75 -15.31 1.22 -6.89
N ASP A 76 -14.71 2.23 -7.52
CA ASP A 76 -13.41 2.10 -8.20
C ASP A 76 -12.28 2.03 -7.18
N ALA A 77 -12.35 2.87 -6.13
CA ALA A 77 -11.42 2.81 -5.01
C ALA A 77 -11.46 1.43 -4.33
N ASP A 78 -12.66 0.89 -4.08
CA ASP A 78 -12.85 -0.45 -3.50
C ASP A 78 -12.25 -1.55 -4.40
N ALA A 79 -12.40 -1.43 -5.71
CA ALA A 79 -11.81 -2.37 -6.66
C ALA A 79 -10.28 -2.33 -6.63
N ILE A 80 -9.70 -1.13 -6.69
CA ILE A 80 -8.24 -0.93 -6.63
C ILE A 80 -7.68 -1.45 -5.29
N ILE A 81 -8.32 -1.14 -4.17
CA ILE A 81 -7.89 -1.60 -2.85
C ILE A 81 -7.84 -3.12 -2.79
N ARG A 82 -8.90 -3.81 -3.25
CA ARG A 82 -8.93 -5.28 -3.28
C ARG A 82 -7.88 -5.88 -4.21
N GLU A 83 -7.66 -5.27 -5.38
CA GLU A 83 -6.66 -5.73 -6.35
C GLU A 83 -5.25 -5.69 -5.72
N VAL A 84 -4.89 -4.54 -5.12
CA VAL A 84 -3.59 -4.38 -4.47
C VAL A 84 -3.46 -5.33 -3.28
N ALA A 85 -4.51 -5.47 -2.46
CA ALA A 85 -4.51 -6.38 -1.31
C ALA A 85 -4.35 -7.85 -1.72
N ALA A 86 -5.03 -8.29 -2.78
CA ALA A 86 -4.88 -9.64 -3.29
C ALA A 86 -3.45 -9.91 -3.77
N ALA A 87 -2.81 -8.92 -4.41
CA ALA A 87 -1.42 -9.03 -4.83
C ALA A 87 -0.45 -9.05 -3.64
N THR A 88 -0.60 -8.14 -2.66
CA THR A 88 0.31 -8.07 -1.50
C THR A 88 0.13 -9.24 -0.54
N ALA A 89 -1.06 -9.84 -0.44
CA ALA A 89 -1.30 -11.05 0.36
C ALA A 89 -0.47 -12.26 -0.10
N GLN A 90 0.06 -12.25 -1.32
CA GLN A 90 0.91 -13.32 -1.85
C GLN A 90 2.39 -13.19 -1.45
N TRP A 91 2.77 -12.17 -0.68
CA TRP A 91 4.18 -11.83 -0.42
C TRP A 91 5.01 -13.00 0.14
N LYS A 92 4.47 -13.82 1.06
CA LYS A 92 5.19 -15.01 1.59
C LYS A 92 5.52 -16.02 0.49
N THR A 93 4.56 -16.28 -0.40
CA THR A 93 4.73 -17.19 -1.54
C THR A 93 5.77 -16.64 -2.52
N VAL A 94 5.71 -15.34 -2.82
CA VAL A 94 6.68 -14.67 -3.69
C VAL A 94 8.08 -14.71 -3.06
N ALA A 95 8.24 -14.34 -1.79
CA ALA A 95 9.51 -14.39 -1.09
C ALA A 95 10.12 -15.81 -1.05
N ALA A 96 9.29 -16.83 -0.77
CA ALA A 96 9.72 -18.22 -0.79
C ALA A 96 10.20 -18.66 -2.18
N SER A 97 9.49 -18.28 -3.25
CA SER A 97 9.90 -18.56 -4.64
C SER A 97 11.21 -17.87 -5.04
N MET A 98 11.58 -16.79 -4.34
CA MET A 98 12.86 -16.09 -4.49
C MET A 98 13.95 -16.65 -3.56
N HIS A 99 13.70 -17.79 -2.90
CA HIS A 99 14.63 -18.47 -1.99
C HIS A 99 15.01 -17.65 -0.74
N VAL A 100 14.15 -16.73 -0.30
CA VAL A 100 14.32 -16.03 0.98
C VAL A 100 14.20 -17.05 2.12
N LYS A 101 15.07 -16.95 3.12
CA LYS A 101 15.08 -17.88 4.26
C LYS A 101 13.78 -17.74 5.07
N PRO A 102 13.22 -18.83 5.61
CA PRO A 102 12.00 -18.77 6.43
C PRO A 102 12.08 -17.78 7.59
N SER A 103 13.23 -17.67 8.26
CA SER A 103 13.44 -16.72 9.37
C SER A 103 13.34 -15.26 8.93
N GLU A 104 13.78 -14.92 7.72
CA GLU A 104 13.68 -13.56 7.19
C GLU A 104 12.26 -13.26 6.72
N ILE A 105 11.54 -14.25 6.18
CA ILE A 105 10.11 -14.12 5.88
C ILE A 105 9.35 -13.85 7.18
N GLU A 106 9.56 -14.65 8.23
CA GLU A 106 8.93 -14.45 9.54
C GLU A 106 9.26 -13.08 10.13
N ARG A 107 10.52 -12.63 10.03
CA ARG A 107 10.96 -11.30 10.49
C ARG A 107 10.18 -10.15 9.86
N MET A 108 9.73 -10.32 8.62
CA MET A 108 9.02 -9.31 7.83
C MET A 108 7.50 -9.39 7.98
N GLU A 109 6.96 -10.35 8.73
CA GLU A 109 5.53 -10.63 8.77
C GLU A 109 4.69 -9.40 9.13
N THR A 110 5.09 -8.63 10.13
CA THR A 110 4.34 -7.46 10.57
C THR A 110 4.32 -6.30 9.56
N ALA A 111 5.24 -6.29 8.59
CA ALA A 111 5.24 -5.29 7.51
C ALA A 111 4.15 -5.54 6.46
N PHE A 112 3.63 -6.77 6.35
CA PHE A 112 2.67 -7.16 5.31
C PHE A 112 1.38 -7.76 5.87
N ASP A 113 1.46 -8.59 6.91
CA ASP A 113 0.34 -9.32 7.50
C ASP A 113 -0.23 -8.59 8.73
N HIS A 114 -0.88 -7.47 8.49
CA HIS A 114 -1.50 -6.63 9.52
C HIS A 114 -3.00 -6.39 9.27
N ASP A 115 -3.66 -5.71 10.20
CA ASP A 115 -5.13 -5.54 10.22
C ASP A 115 -5.65 -4.85 8.95
N GLU A 116 -4.92 -3.84 8.45
CA GLU A 116 -5.26 -3.14 7.21
C GLU A 116 -5.33 -4.05 5.98
N LEU A 117 -4.47 -5.09 5.90
CA LEU A 117 -4.56 -6.06 4.81
C LEU A 117 -5.87 -6.84 4.88
N ARG A 118 -6.30 -7.25 6.09
CA ARG A 118 -7.56 -7.98 6.28
C ARG A 118 -8.77 -7.09 5.96
N LEU A 119 -8.70 -5.81 6.32
CA LEU A 119 -9.72 -4.83 5.97
C LEU A 119 -9.80 -4.63 4.45
N ALA A 120 -8.65 -4.43 3.79
CA ALA A 120 -8.57 -4.21 2.35
C ALA A 120 -9.12 -5.38 1.54
N LEU A 121 -8.87 -6.62 1.96
CA LEU A 121 -9.42 -7.83 1.31
C LEU A 121 -10.96 -7.90 1.36
N THR A 122 -11.59 -7.22 2.32
CA THR A 122 -13.05 -7.28 2.54
C THR A 122 -13.78 -5.98 2.19
N VAL A 123 -13.07 -4.92 1.82
CA VAL A 123 -13.67 -3.61 1.51
C VAL A 123 -14.74 -3.72 0.43
N GLY A 124 -15.85 -3.01 0.60
CA GLY A 124 -16.98 -3.04 -0.33
C GLY A 124 -17.77 -4.36 -0.36
N SER A 125 -17.39 -5.35 0.45
CA SER A 125 -18.23 -6.54 0.67
C SER A 125 -19.40 -6.16 1.57
N VAL A 126 -20.62 -6.59 1.21
CA VAL A 126 -21.79 -6.42 2.09
C VAL A 126 -21.52 -7.19 3.38
N ARG A 127 -21.48 -6.50 4.54
CA ARG A 127 -21.47 -7.19 5.84
C ARG A 127 -22.69 -8.12 5.89
N PRO A 128 -22.55 -9.40 6.29
CA PRO A 128 -23.74 -10.15 6.67
C PRO A 128 -24.44 -9.37 7.79
N ALA A 129 -25.75 -9.17 7.64
CA ALA A 129 -26.57 -8.55 8.68
C ALA A 129 -26.41 -9.35 10.00
N PRO A 130 -26.47 -8.68 11.17
CA PRO A 130 -26.35 -9.33 12.47
C PRO A 130 -27.43 -10.41 12.69
#